data_AF-A0A816GKA7-F1
#
_entry.id   AF-A0A816GKA7-F1
#
_cell.length_a   1.000
_cell.length_b   1.000
_cell.length_c   1.000
_cell.angle_alpha   90.00
_cell.angle_beta   90.00
_cell.angle_gamma   90.00
#
_symmetry.space_group_name_H-M   'P 1'
#
loop_
_entity.id
_entity.type
_entity.pdbx_description
1 polymer ?
#
loop_
_entity_poly.entity_id
_entity_poly.type
_entity_poly.pdbx_seq_one_letter_code
_entity_poly.pdbx_strand_id
1 'polypeptide(L)'
;YQLCLQLRQDILSGKLPCSFVTYALLGSYTAQAELGDYSELDHGTTYDYLKELQFAPQQDEELLKRIHEQHKRHKGQPPNAADLHFLENAKKLAMYGVDIHPAQDSENVNINIGVSANG
;
A
#
# COMPACT_ATOMS: atom_id res chain seq x y z
N TYR A 1 13.19 -2.94 9.23
CA TYR A 1 13.07 -1.48 9.35
C TYR A 1 13.50 -0.74 8.09
N GLN A 2 14.76 -0.81 7.63
CA GLN A 2 15.22 -0.06 6.43
C GLN A 2 14.40 -0.32 5.15
N LEU A 3 13.92 -1.55 4.94
CA LEU A 3 13.09 -1.89 3.77
C LEU A 3 11.69 -1.24 3.80
N CYS A 4 11.08 -1.06 4.98
CA CYS A 4 9.78 -0.37 5.10
C CYS A 4 9.91 1.07 4.62
N LEU A 5 10.95 1.76 5.09
CA LEU A 5 11.22 3.15 4.75
C LEU A 5 11.52 3.31 3.26
N GLN A 6 12.31 2.41 2.68
CA GLN A 6 12.58 2.44 1.25
C GLN A 6 11.31 2.26 0.41
N LEU A 7 10.48 1.26 0.74
CA LEU A 7 9.22 1.03 0.03
C LEU A 7 8.24 2.19 0.19
N ARG A 8 8.13 2.79 1.39
CA ARG A 8 7.33 3.99 1.60
C ARG A 8 7.83 5.13 0.71
N GLN A 9 9.14 5.33 0.62
CA GLN A 9 9.73 6.34 -0.25
C GLN A 9 9.45 6.06 -1.74
N ASP A 10 9.49 4.79 -2.17
CA ASP A 10 9.22 4.40 -3.54
C ASP A 10 7.73 4.58 -3.91
N ILE A 11 6.82 4.30 -2.97
CA ILE A 11 5.39 4.58 -3.09
C ILE A 11 5.17 6.09 -3.21
N LEU A 12 5.74 6.90 -2.30
CA LEU A 12 5.59 8.36 -2.29
C LEU A 12 6.23 9.07 -3.49
N SER A 13 7.32 8.52 -4.02
CA SER A 13 7.95 9.05 -5.23
C SER A 13 7.31 8.56 -6.53
N GLY A 14 6.30 7.67 -6.45
CA GLY A 14 5.63 7.09 -7.60
C GLY A 14 6.45 6.04 -8.35
N LYS A 15 7.61 5.63 -7.82
CA LYS A 15 8.43 4.54 -8.38
C LYS A 15 7.72 3.18 -8.26
N LEU A 16 6.91 3.01 -7.21
CA LEU A 16 6.07 1.83 -7.03
C LEU A 16 4.59 2.21 -7.21
N PRO A 17 4.03 2.09 -8.43
CA PRO A 17 2.63 2.39 -8.65
C PRO A 17 1.75 1.39 -7.89
N CYS A 18 0.79 1.91 -7.14
CA CYS A 18 -0.14 1.14 -6.33
C CYS A 18 -1.58 1.46 -6.73
N SER A 19 -2.49 0.51 -6.54
CA SER A 19 -3.92 0.79 -6.67
C SER A 19 -4.42 1.59 -5.46
N PHE A 20 -5.58 2.24 -5.59
CA PHE A 20 -6.23 2.93 -4.46
C PHE A 20 -6.39 2.03 -3.23
N VAL A 21 -6.85 0.78 -3.44
CA VAL A 21 -7.05 -0.19 -2.36
C VAL A 21 -5.73 -0.51 -1.66
N THR A 22 -4.65 -0.64 -2.44
CA THR A 22 -3.31 -0.88 -1.92
C THR A 22 -2.81 0.31 -1.10
N TYR A 23 -2.93 1.55 -1.61
CA TYR A 23 -2.55 2.75 -0.86
C TYR A 23 -3.30 2.81 0.47
N ALA A 24 -4.60 2.50 0.47
CA ALA A 24 -5.40 2.51 1.69
C ALA A 24 -4.94 1.45 2.70
N LEU A 25 -4.65 0.23 2.22
CA LEU A 25 -4.17 -0.87 3.07
C LEU A 25 -2.79 -0.56 3.66
N LEU A 26 -1.82 -0.21 2.81
CA LEU A 26 -0.45 0.11 3.24
C LEU A 26 -0.40 1.36 4.12
N GLY A 27 -1.24 2.36 3.81
CA GLY A 27 -1.41 3.55 4.63
C GLY A 27 -1.98 3.23 6.01
N SER A 28 -2.91 2.28 6.12
CA SER A 28 -3.46 1.87 7.42
C SER A 28 -2.42 1.18 8.32
N TYR A 29 -1.55 0.33 7.76
CA TYR A 29 -0.45 -0.25 8.52
C TYR A 29 0.60 0.79 8.90
N THR A 30 0.83 1.78 8.03
CA THR A 30 1.69 2.90 8.33
C THR A 30 1.15 3.71 9.50
N ALA A 31 -0.15 4.05 9.48
CA ALA A 31 -0.80 4.76 10.59
C ALA A 31 -0.69 3.96 11.90
N GLN A 32 -0.97 2.66 11.87
CA GLN A 32 -0.85 1.78 13.04
C GLN A 32 0.60 1.68 13.57
N ALA A 33 1.60 1.67 12.68
CA ALA A 33 3.00 1.59 13.07
C ALA A 33 3.52 2.90 13.70
N GLU A 34 3.09 4.05 13.17
CA GLU A 34 3.53 5.37 13.62
C GLU A 34 2.74 5.89 14.82
N LEU A 35 1.41 5.67 14.84
CA LEU A 35 0.49 6.25 15.82
C LEU A 35 0.04 5.23 16.88
N GLY A 36 0.24 3.93 16.64
CA GLY A 36 -0.28 2.87 17.50
C GLY A 36 -1.77 2.64 17.30
N ASP A 37 -2.45 2.18 18.35
CA ASP A 37 -3.88 1.89 18.27
C ASP A 37 -4.72 3.17 18.14
N TYR A 38 -5.68 3.14 17.21
CA TYR A 38 -6.67 4.20 17.12
C TYR A 38 -7.44 4.37 18.46
N SER A 39 -7.48 5.62 18.91
CA SER A 39 -8.15 6.10 20.11
C SER A 39 -8.86 7.40 19.78
N GLU A 40 -10.18 7.48 19.99
CA GLU A 40 -10.97 8.69 19.71
C GLU A 40 -10.52 9.89 20.57
N LEU A 41 -9.90 9.64 21.72
CA LEU A 41 -9.37 10.69 22.60
C LEU A 41 -8.11 11.34 22.01
N ASP A 42 -7.25 10.55 21.40
CA ASP A 42 -5.96 11.01 20.87
C ASP A 42 -6.06 11.43 19.40
N HIS A 43 -6.94 10.79 18.63
CA HIS A 43 -7.03 10.93 17.19
C HIS A 43 -8.31 11.65 16.73
N GLY A 44 -9.26 11.90 17.63
CA GLY A 44 -10.58 12.44 17.30
C GLY A 44 -11.47 11.43 16.56
N THR A 45 -12.62 11.91 16.06
CA THR A 45 -13.62 11.09 15.36
C THR A 45 -13.49 11.14 13.83
N THR A 46 -12.58 11.97 13.32
CA THR A 46 -12.37 12.23 11.89
C THR A 46 -11.01 11.71 11.42
N TYR A 47 -10.79 11.74 10.10
CA TYR A 47 -9.52 11.36 9.48
C TYR A 47 -8.46 12.48 9.51
N ASP A 48 -8.70 13.58 10.24
CA ASP A 48 -7.84 14.78 10.18
C ASP A 48 -6.42 14.53 10.71
N TYR A 49 -6.26 13.68 11.71
CA TYR A 49 -4.92 13.29 12.22
C TYR A 49 -4.06 12.59 11.15
N LEU A 50 -4.69 11.96 10.14
CA LEU A 50 -3.96 11.31 9.05
C LEU A 50 -3.39 12.33 8.05
N LYS A 51 -3.89 13.57 8.04
CA LYS A 51 -3.39 14.62 7.12
C LYS A 51 -1.95 15.04 7.44
N GLU A 52 -1.47 14.78 8.65
CA GLU A 52 -0.08 15.03 9.07
C GLU A 52 0.89 14.00 8.47
N LEU A 53 0.38 12.88 7.96
CA LEU A 53 1.15 11.82 7.34
C LEU A 53 0.95 11.83 5.82
N GLN A 54 1.96 11.34 5.09
CA GLN A 54 1.87 11.10 3.64
C GLN A 54 1.87 9.60 3.35
N PHE A 55 0.82 9.14 2.67
CA PHE A 55 0.63 7.72 2.31
C PHE A 55 0.73 7.44 0.81
N ALA A 56 0.50 8.46 -0.02
CA ALA A 56 0.48 8.36 -1.47
C ALA A 56 1.02 9.67 -2.09
N PRO A 57 1.57 9.63 -3.32
CA PRO A 57 2.05 10.82 -4.04
C PRO A 57 0.93 11.83 -4.29
N GLN A 58 -0.29 11.34 -4.50
CA GLN A 58 -1.51 12.13 -4.53
C GLN A 58 -2.48 11.51 -3.51
N GLN A 59 -2.66 12.18 -2.37
CA GLN A 59 -3.67 11.76 -1.39
C GLN A 59 -4.92 12.63 -1.54
N ASP A 60 -6.07 11.99 -1.62
CA ASP A 60 -7.38 12.63 -1.58
C ASP A 60 -8.11 12.31 -0.26
N GLU A 61 -9.23 12.98 -0.03
CA GLU A 61 -10.03 12.77 1.18
C GLU A 61 -10.59 11.35 1.26
N GLU A 62 -10.89 10.73 0.11
CA GLU A 62 -11.45 9.39 0.06
C GLU A 62 -10.44 8.34 0.50
N LEU A 63 -9.18 8.48 0.08
CA LEU A 63 -8.07 7.66 0.55
C LEU A 63 -7.90 7.78 2.06
N LEU A 64 -7.89 9.01 2.60
CA LEU A 64 -7.74 9.24 4.04
C LEU A 64 -8.90 8.65 4.85
N LYS A 65 -10.15 8.79 4.38
CA LYS A 65 -11.30 8.12 5.01
C LYS A 65 -11.13 6.62 5.00
N ARG A 66 -10.66 6.04 3.88
CA ARG A 66 -10.46 4.60 3.78
C ARG A 66 -9.35 4.10 4.71
N ILE A 67 -8.25 4.85 4.82
CA ILE A 67 -7.17 4.56 5.76
C ILE A 67 -7.68 4.64 7.20
N HIS A 68 -8.43 5.68 7.54
CA HIS A 68 -9.03 5.86 8.87
C HIS A 68 -9.91 4.68 9.28
N GLU A 69 -10.80 4.25 8.40
CA GLU A 69 -11.68 3.10 8.66
C GLU A 69 -10.90 1.78 8.80
N GLN A 70 -9.78 1.61 8.09
CA GLN A 70 -8.92 0.44 8.28
C GLN A 70 -8.08 0.53 9.55
N HIS A 71 -7.56 1.70 9.89
CA HIS A 71 -6.76 1.92 11.09
C HIS A 71 -7.55 1.53 12.35
N LYS A 72 -8.84 1.88 12.42
CA LYS A 72 -9.75 1.43 13.50
C LYS A 72 -9.82 -0.09 13.67
N ARG A 73 -9.62 -0.86 12.59
CA ARG A 73 -9.72 -2.33 12.58
C ARG A 73 -8.43 -3.03 13.02
N HIS A 74 -7.32 -2.30 13.03
CA HIS A 74 -6.00 -2.82 13.44
C HIS A 74 -5.76 -2.70 14.95
N LYS A 75 -6.78 -2.30 15.72
CA LYS A 75 -6.68 -2.17 17.19
C LYS A 75 -6.16 -3.45 17.84
N GLY A 76 -5.15 -3.31 18.69
CA GLY A 76 -4.44 -4.39 19.36
C GLY A 76 -3.27 -4.97 18.54
N GLN A 77 -3.04 -4.47 17.33
CA GLN A 77 -1.89 -4.85 16.52
C GLN A 77 -0.66 -4.06 16.95
N PRO A 78 0.42 -4.71 17.41
CA PRO A 78 1.62 -4.00 17.78
C PRO A 78 2.33 -3.39 16.55
N PRO A 79 3.04 -2.25 16.69
CA PRO A 79 3.70 -1.57 15.58
C PRO A 79 4.63 -2.46 14.75
N ASN A 80 5.35 -3.38 15.40
CA ASN A 80 6.24 -4.33 14.73
C ASN A 80 5.47 -5.29 13.80
N ALA A 81 4.27 -5.72 14.18
CA ALA A 81 3.42 -6.56 13.35
C ALA A 81 2.79 -5.74 12.20
N ALA A 82 2.48 -4.46 12.42
CA ALA A 82 2.03 -3.57 11.36
C ALA A 82 3.10 -3.37 10.28
N ASP A 83 4.36 -3.14 10.69
CA ASP A 83 5.51 -3.07 9.79
C ASP A 83 5.71 -4.37 8.99
N LEU A 84 5.58 -5.53 9.64
CA LEU A 84 5.69 -6.82 8.96
C LEU A 84 4.59 -7.01 7.92
N HIS A 85 3.33 -6.74 8.27
CA HIS A 85 2.22 -6.84 7.31
C HIS A 85 2.35 -5.82 6.18
N PHE A 86 2.85 -4.61 6.44
CA PHE A 86 3.18 -3.65 5.40
C PHE A 86 4.18 -4.24 4.41
N LEU A 87 5.30 -4.80 4.91
CA LEU A 87 6.34 -5.39 4.08
C LEU A 87 5.83 -6.58 3.27
N GLU A 88 5.05 -7.46 3.87
CA GLU A 88 4.51 -8.63 3.17
C GLU A 88 3.59 -8.23 2.02
N ASN A 89 2.71 -7.24 2.23
CA ASN A 89 1.82 -6.75 1.18
C ASN A 89 2.58 -5.95 0.11
N ALA A 90 3.48 -5.06 0.51
CA ALA A 90 4.31 -4.28 -0.41
C ALA A 90 5.26 -5.17 -1.24
N LYS A 91 5.83 -6.22 -0.65
CA LYS A 91 6.65 -7.20 -1.38
C LYS A 91 5.83 -7.99 -2.39
N LYS A 92 4.63 -8.44 -2.03
CA LYS A 92 3.73 -9.10 -2.99
C LYS A 92 3.50 -8.20 -4.20
N LEU A 93 3.22 -6.91 -3.98
CA LEU A 93 3.06 -5.94 -5.05
C LEU A 93 4.33 -5.75 -5.87
N ALA A 94 5.51 -5.67 -5.25
CA ALA A 94 6.77 -5.60 -5.99
C ALA A 94 7.04 -6.87 -6.81
N MET A 95 6.70 -8.04 -6.29
CA MET A 95 6.79 -9.32 -7.01
C MET A 95 5.78 -9.41 -8.16
N TYR A 96 4.58 -8.83 -8.01
CA TYR A 96 3.58 -8.69 -9.08
C TYR A 96 3.84 -7.47 -10.00
N GLY A 97 4.76 -6.57 -9.62
CA GLY A 97 4.96 -5.26 -10.26
C GLY A 97 6.29 -5.11 -10.99
N VAL A 98 7.17 -6.10 -10.92
CA VAL A 98 8.39 -6.18 -11.75
C VAL A 98 8.17 -7.05 -12.99
N ASP A 99 7.15 -7.91 -13.00
CA ASP A 99 6.59 -8.46 -14.23
C ASP A 99 5.17 -7.90 -14.38
N ILE A 100 5.03 -6.89 -15.24
CA ILE A 100 3.73 -6.56 -15.83
C ILE A 100 3.38 -7.73 -16.76
N HIS A 101 2.98 -8.86 -16.19
CA HIS A 101 1.99 -9.69 -16.85
C HIS A 101 0.67 -8.94 -16.66
N PRO A 102 0.13 -8.28 -17.69
CA PRO A 102 -1.26 -7.89 -17.63
C PRO A 102 -2.02 -9.16 -17.26
N ALA A 103 -2.70 -9.14 -16.11
CA ALA A 103 -3.69 -10.13 -15.78
C ALA A 103 -4.82 -9.97 -16.81
N GLN A 104 -4.61 -10.57 -17.98
CA GLN A 104 -5.63 -10.76 -18.98
C GLN A 104 -6.52 -11.86 -18.42
N ASP A 105 -7.71 -11.45 -17.99
CA ASP A 105 -8.80 -12.36 -17.74
C ASP A 105 -9.03 -13.24 -18.98
N SER A 106 -9.45 -14.45 -18.69
CA SER A 106 -9.51 -15.68 -19.46
C SER A 106 -10.31 -15.68 -20.79
N GLU A 107 -10.49 -14.55 -21.46
CA GLU A 107 -11.29 -14.44 -22.68
C GLU A 107 -10.51 -13.76 -23.85
N ASN A 108 -9.71 -14.58 -24.53
CA ASN A 108 -9.45 -14.57 -25.99
C ASN A 108 -8.85 -13.33 -26.73
N VAL A 109 -7.52 -13.41 -26.94
CA VAL A 109 -6.77 -13.22 -28.21
C VAL A 109 -6.39 -11.80 -28.69
N ASN A 110 -5.06 -11.50 -28.75
CA ASN A 110 -4.30 -11.43 -30.01
C ASN A 110 -2.76 -11.44 -29.82
N ILE A 111 -2.17 -12.55 -30.25
CA ILE A 111 -0.81 -12.84 -30.78
C ILE A 111 0.13 -11.66 -31.10
N ASN A 112 1.42 -11.84 -30.75
CA ASN A 112 2.51 -11.66 -31.72
C ASN A 112 3.69 -12.61 -31.45
N ILE A 113 3.98 -13.44 -32.45
CA ILE A 113 5.10 -14.37 -32.54
C ILE A 113 6.40 -13.58 -32.73
N GLY A 114 7.42 -13.88 -31.93
CA GLY A 114 8.80 -13.45 -32.17
C GLY A 114 9.74 -14.64 -32.05
N VAL A 115 10.04 -15.29 -33.18
CA VAL A 115 11.14 -16.27 -33.30
C VAL A 115 12.43 -15.48 -33.53
N SER A 116 13.52 -15.79 -32.82
CA SER A 116 14.87 -15.93 -33.41
C SER A 116 15.93 -16.48 -32.44
N ALA A 117 16.44 -17.66 -32.82
CA ALA A 117 17.82 -18.15 -32.85
C ALA A 117 18.79 -17.89 -31.66
N ASN A 118 18.90 -18.90 -30.78
CA ASN A 118 20.12 -19.59 -30.33
C ASN A 118 19.75 -20.39 -29.06
N GLY A 119 19.55 -21.70 -29.08
CA GLY A 119 19.74 -22.71 -30.13
C GLY A 119 19.09 -24.03 -29.72
#